data_AF-A0A0E3LFG2-F1
#
_entry.id   AF-A0A0E3LFG2-F1
#
_cell.length_a   1.000
_cell.length_b   1.000
_cell.length_c   1.000
_cell.angle_alpha   90.00
_cell.angle_beta   90.00
_cell.angle_gamma   90.00
#
_symmetry.space_group_name_H-M   'P 1'
#
loop_
_entity.id
_entity.type
_entity.pdbx_description
1 polymer ?
#
loop_
_entity_poly.entity_id
_entity_poly.type
_entity_poly.pdbx_seq_one_letter_code
_entity_poly.pdbx_strand_id
1 'polypeptide(L)'
;MTLVIAFIGKNGAVMAGDMREITFEGEKPDREKLEKELYSGSIVTDEKMQKKAEEFGVKITVADCKEKVSERNGVLVGEVSSAEGGVVKKRRLYASAGNFAIAELINTEMTLTSQGKGSNFIAFGNEFTKQVANKCFKDNWTKKSNLQDAVKILILCMETVARKTASVSKQFMIVQTASNADVLKVVEKDRNC
;
A
#
# COMPACT_ATOMS: atom_id res chain seq x y z
N MET A 1 -0.39 -0.42 -9.13
CA MET A 1 -0.02 -0.11 -7.73
C MET A 1 -1.27 -0.07 -6.88
N THR A 2 -1.27 -0.76 -5.74
CA THR A 2 -2.42 -0.83 -4.82
C THR A 2 -2.07 -0.19 -3.47
N LEU A 3 -2.86 -0.42 -2.42
CA LEU A 3 -2.82 0.33 -1.17
C LEU A 3 -2.11 -0.43 -0.03
N VAL A 4 -1.14 0.24 0.60
CA VAL A 4 -0.62 -0.09 1.93
C VAL A 4 -0.70 1.15 2.80
N ILE A 5 -1.28 1.04 4.00
CA ILE A 5 -1.38 2.12 4.97
C ILE A 5 -0.82 1.69 6.32
N ALA A 6 -0.21 2.61 7.04
CA ALA A 6 0.34 2.35 8.36
C ALA A 6 0.10 3.53 9.29
N PHE A 7 -0.16 3.22 10.55
CA PHE A 7 0.00 4.16 11.66
C PHE A 7 1.15 3.71 12.54
N ILE A 8 2.09 4.62 12.77
CA ILE A 8 3.21 4.47 13.68
C ILE A 8 2.91 5.35 14.87
N GLY A 9 2.90 4.79 16.08
CA GLY A 9 2.73 5.52 17.32
C GLY A 9 3.81 5.17 18.33
N LYS A 10 3.89 5.93 19.43
CA LYS A 10 4.89 5.72 20.48
C LYS A 10 4.89 4.30 21.07
N ASN A 11 3.71 3.69 21.19
CA ASN A 11 3.51 2.42 21.90
C ASN A 11 3.27 1.24 20.95
N GLY A 12 3.39 1.44 19.64
CA GLY A 12 3.18 0.40 18.66
C GLY A 12 2.94 0.95 17.26
N ALA A 13 2.94 0.06 16.29
CA ALA A 13 2.57 0.33 14.92
C ALA A 13 1.51 -0.67 14.45
N VAL A 14 0.69 -0.23 13.51
CA VAL A 14 -0.28 -1.05 12.80
C VAL A 14 -0.16 -0.76 11.30
N MET A 15 -0.27 -1.78 10.48
CA MET A 15 -0.17 -1.68 9.03
C MET A 15 -1.23 -2.57 8.38
N ALA A 16 -1.86 -2.05 7.33
CA ALA A 16 -2.82 -2.79 6.52
C ALA A 16 -2.46 -2.70 5.04
N GLY A 17 -2.69 -3.78 4.31
CA GLY A 17 -2.45 -3.84 2.88
C GLY A 17 -3.57 -4.62 2.20
N ASP A 18 -4.05 -4.11 1.08
CA ASP A 18 -5.03 -4.83 0.27
C ASP A 18 -4.39 -6.06 -0.36
N MET A 19 -5.19 -6.99 -0.86
CA MET A 19 -4.67 -8.25 -1.43
C MET A 19 -4.67 -8.28 -2.96
N ARG A 20 -5.00 -7.17 -3.63
CA ARG A 20 -5.17 -7.13 -5.09
C ARG A 20 -3.86 -7.06 -5.85
N GLU A 21 -3.77 -7.81 -6.93
CA GLU A 21 -2.77 -7.64 -7.99
C GLU A 21 -3.51 -7.54 -9.31
N ILE A 22 -3.09 -6.61 -10.15
CA ILE A 22 -3.66 -6.39 -11.47
C ILE A 22 -2.51 -6.36 -12.47
N THR A 23 -2.59 -7.25 -13.46
CA THR A 23 -1.66 -7.30 -14.58
C THR A 23 -2.36 -6.82 -15.84
N PHE A 24 -1.67 -5.99 -16.61
CA PHE A 24 -2.16 -5.44 -17.87
C PHE A 24 -1.29 -5.99 -19.02
N GLU A 25 -1.92 -6.64 -19.98
CA GLU A 25 -1.31 -7.18 -21.19
C GLU A 25 -1.88 -6.45 -22.42
N GLY A 26 -1.01 -6.00 -23.33
CA GLY A 26 -1.39 -5.23 -24.52
C GLY A 26 -0.39 -4.11 -24.84
N GLU A 27 -0.72 -3.32 -25.85
CA GLU A 27 0.10 -2.20 -26.30
C GLU A 27 0.29 -1.15 -25.20
N LYS A 28 1.50 -0.59 -25.11
CA LYS A 28 1.86 0.34 -24.03
C LYS A 28 0.90 1.54 -23.91
N PRO A 29 0.52 2.25 -24.99
CA PRO A 29 -0.38 3.40 -24.91
C PRO A 29 -1.77 3.04 -24.36
N ASP A 30 -2.29 1.86 -24.72
CA ASP A 30 -3.62 1.41 -24.29
C ASP A 30 -3.62 1.01 -22.82
N ARG A 31 -2.55 0.34 -22.37
CA ARG A 31 -2.34 0.05 -20.94
C ARG A 31 -2.26 1.32 -20.10
N GLU A 32 -1.50 2.31 -20.54
CA GLU A 32 -1.39 3.61 -19.84
C GLU A 32 -2.73 4.34 -19.75
N LYS A 33 -3.54 4.26 -20.82
CA LYS A 33 -4.88 4.84 -20.84
C LYS A 33 -5.81 4.18 -19.81
N LEU A 34 -5.81 2.84 -19.75
CA LEU A 34 -6.59 2.10 -18.77
C LEU A 34 -6.14 2.40 -17.34
N GLU A 35 -4.82 2.38 -17.09
CA GLU A 35 -4.24 2.68 -15.78
C GLU A 35 -4.61 4.08 -15.32
N LYS A 36 -4.56 5.08 -16.21
CA LYS A 36 -4.95 6.45 -15.90
C LYS A 36 -6.41 6.56 -15.47
N GLU A 37 -7.33 5.89 -16.15
CA GLU A 37 -8.74 5.86 -15.73
C GLU A 37 -8.91 5.13 -14.40
N LEU A 38 -8.34 3.94 -14.26
CA LEU A 38 -8.43 3.15 -13.03
C LEU A 38 -7.91 3.91 -11.80
N TYR A 39 -6.72 4.51 -11.92
CA TYR A 39 -6.05 5.22 -10.83
C TYR A 39 -6.57 6.63 -10.58
N SER A 40 -7.50 7.11 -11.41
CA SER A 40 -8.27 8.34 -11.13
C SER A 40 -9.41 8.11 -10.14
N GLY A 41 -9.79 6.86 -9.90
CA GLY A 41 -10.97 6.50 -9.10
C GLY A 41 -12.29 6.52 -9.87
N SER A 42 -12.27 6.73 -11.19
CA SER A 42 -13.49 6.68 -12.03
C SER A 42 -14.05 5.27 -12.19
N ILE A 43 -13.18 4.25 -12.13
CA ILE A 43 -13.53 2.83 -12.23
C ILE A 43 -13.70 2.25 -10.82
N VAL A 44 -14.95 2.01 -10.43
CA VAL A 44 -15.32 1.60 -9.05
C VAL A 44 -15.57 0.10 -8.91
N THR A 45 -15.91 -0.61 -10.00
CA THR A 45 -16.24 -2.03 -9.96
C THR A 45 -15.43 -2.84 -10.96
N ASP A 46 -15.32 -4.14 -10.72
CA ASP A 46 -14.56 -5.07 -11.54
C ASP A 46 -15.17 -5.21 -12.93
N GLU A 47 -16.51 -5.20 -13.04
CA GLU A 47 -17.22 -5.28 -14.31
C GLU A 47 -16.92 -4.04 -15.17
N LYS A 48 -16.88 -2.85 -14.56
CA LYS A 48 -16.51 -1.61 -15.25
C LYS A 48 -15.05 -1.63 -15.70
N MET A 49 -14.17 -2.18 -14.86
CA MET A 49 -12.75 -2.32 -15.22
C MET A 49 -12.57 -3.27 -16.40
N GLN A 50 -13.23 -4.44 -16.37
CA GLN A 50 -13.22 -5.42 -17.45
C GLN A 50 -13.73 -4.82 -18.76
N LYS A 51 -14.87 -4.12 -18.73
CA LYS A 51 -15.42 -3.44 -19.90
C LYS A 51 -14.46 -2.40 -20.47
N LYS A 52 -13.82 -1.59 -19.61
CA LYS A 52 -12.84 -0.58 -20.04
C LYS A 52 -11.58 -1.20 -20.64
N ALA A 53 -11.15 -2.33 -20.10
CA ALA A 53 -10.03 -3.08 -20.64
C ALA A 53 -10.34 -3.60 -22.06
N GLU A 54 -11.52 -4.19 -22.25
CA GLU A 54 -12.02 -4.62 -23.57
C GLU A 54 -12.12 -3.47 -24.57
N GLU A 55 -12.67 -2.32 -24.15
CA GLU A 55 -12.77 -1.11 -24.98
C GLU A 55 -11.40 -0.61 -25.47
N PHE A 56 -10.33 -0.82 -24.70
CA PHE A 56 -8.97 -0.41 -25.05
C PHE A 56 -8.13 -1.55 -25.63
N GLY A 57 -8.69 -2.74 -25.83
CA GLY A 57 -7.92 -3.90 -26.32
C GLY A 57 -6.85 -4.38 -25.34
N VAL A 58 -7.01 -4.09 -24.04
CA VAL A 58 -6.11 -4.52 -22.98
C VAL A 58 -6.68 -5.77 -22.32
N LYS A 59 -5.86 -6.81 -22.19
CA LYS A 59 -6.21 -7.98 -21.38
C LYS A 59 -5.79 -7.71 -19.94
N ILE A 60 -6.70 -7.98 -18.99
CA ILE A 60 -6.43 -7.85 -17.56
C ILE A 60 -6.50 -9.18 -16.85
N THR A 61 -5.60 -9.36 -15.87
CA THR A 61 -5.67 -10.44 -14.90
C THR A 61 -5.76 -9.82 -13.51
N VAL A 62 -6.73 -10.26 -12.72
CA VAL A 62 -6.96 -9.78 -11.35
C VAL A 62 -6.81 -10.96 -10.40
N ALA A 63 -6.04 -10.78 -9.33
CA ALA A 63 -5.93 -11.72 -8.23
C ALA A 63 -6.04 -11.00 -6.89
N ASP A 64 -6.74 -11.57 -5.92
CA ASP A 64 -6.92 -11.01 -4.56
C ASP A 64 -6.19 -11.84 -3.49
N CYS A 65 -5.00 -12.36 -3.80
CA CYS A 65 -4.24 -13.25 -2.92
C CYS A 65 -2.85 -12.72 -2.55
N LYS A 66 -2.50 -11.50 -2.94
CA LYS A 66 -1.16 -10.95 -2.73
C LYS A 66 -0.99 -10.40 -1.32
N GLU A 67 -0.16 -11.08 -0.53
CA GLU A 67 0.28 -10.56 0.76
C GLU A 67 1.20 -9.34 0.60
N LYS A 68 0.71 -8.16 0.98
CA LYS A 68 1.49 -6.90 0.87
C LYS A 68 2.10 -6.44 2.18
N VAL A 69 1.63 -6.99 3.29
CA VAL A 69 2.08 -6.63 4.63
C VAL A 69 2.48 -7.88 5.38
N SER A 70 3.54 -7.78 6.17
CA SER A 70 4.06 -8.86 7.00
C SER A 70 4.68 -8.30 8.28
N GLU A 71 4.95 -9.17 9.24
CA GLU A 71 5.69 -8.85 10.45
C GLU A 71 6.97 -9.70 10.48
N ARG A 72 8.12 -9.07 10.76
CA ARG A 72 9.43 -9.71 10.84
C ARG A 72 10.21 -9.16 12.04
N ASN A 73 10.37 -9.97 13.09
CA ASN A 73 11.18 -9.66 14.27
C ASN A 73 10.81 -8.33 14.97
N GLY A 74 9.52 -8.08 15.13
CA GLY A 74 8.94 -6.86 15.70
C GLY A 74 8.79 -5.70 14.73
N VAL A 75 9.18 -5.85 13.46
CA VAL A 75 9.08 -4.81 12.40
C VAL A 75 8.00 -5.19 11.41
N LEU A 76 7.03 -4.30 11.22
CA LEU A 76 6.03 -4.40 10.16
C LEU A 76 6.64 -3.98 8.84
N VAL A 77 6.35 -4.74 7.78
CA VAL A 77 6.90 -4.50 6.45
C VAL A 77 5.77 -4.50 5.45
N GLY A 78 5.61 -3.39 4.73
CA GLY A 78 4.60 -3.21 3.70
C GLY A 78 5.24 -2.89 2.36
N GLU A 79 4.82 -3.56 1.29
CA GLU A 79 5.36 -3.37 -0.06
C GLU A 79 4.25 -3.04 -1.07
N VAL A 80 4.49 -2.02 -1.88
CA VAL A 80 3.75 -1.81 -3.14
C VAL A 80 4.73 -1.93 -4.31
N SER A 81 4.24 -2.46 -5.43
CA SER A 81 5.05 -2.64 -6.64
C SER A 81 4.36 -2.11 -7.89
N SER A 82 5.17 -1.68 -8.85
CA SER A 82 4.78 -1.47 -10.25
C SER A 82 5.77 -2.20 -11.15
N ALA A 83 5.28 -2.65 -12.31
CA ALA A 83 6.11 -3.22 -13.36
C ALA A 83 5.80 -2.49 -14.66
N GLU A 84 6.82 -1.89 -15.28
CA GLU A 84 6.68 -1.21 -16.56
C GLU A 84 7.93 -1.45 -17.40
N GLY A 85 7.75 -1.85 -18.67
CA GLY A 85 8.88 -2.01 -19.61
C GLY A 85 9.94 -3.01 -19.14
N GLY A 86 9.54 -4.06 -18.42
CA GLY A 86 10.47 -5.05 -17.86
C GLY A 86 11.18 -4.61 -16.57
N VAL A 87 10.96 -3.37 -16.12
CA VAL A 87 11.52 -2.86 -14.85
C VAL A 87 10.48 -2.99 -13.75
N VAL A 88 10.87 -3.67 -12.67
CA VAL A 88 10.04 -3.76 -11.45
C VAL A 88 10.55 -2.75 -10.44
N LYS A 89 9.66 -1.84 -10.03
CA LYS A 89 9.90 -0.87 -8.97
C LYS A 89 9.07 -1.24 -7.76
N LYS A 90 9.70 -1.29 -6.59
CA LYS A 90 9.04 -1.58 -5.32
C LYS A 90 9.30 -0.45 -4.36
N ARG A 91 8.31 -0.17 -3.51
CA ARG A 91 8.46 0.76 -2.39
C ARG A 91 8.08 0.02 -1.12
N ARG A 92 9.02 -0.05 -0.17
CA ARG A 92 8.84 -0.72 1.12
C ARG A 92 8.77 0.29 2.26
N LEU A 93 7.84 0.05 3.17
CA LEU A 93 7.73 0.72 4.46
C LEU A 93 8.08 -0.29 5.53
N TYR A 94 9.02 0.07 6.38
CA TYR A 94 9.38 -0.66 7.59
C TYR A 94 8.91 0.18 8.77
N ALA A 95 8.17 -0.42 9.70
CA ALA A 95 7.62 0.29 10.85
C ALA A 95 7.70 -0.53 12.13
N SER A 96 8.06 0.13 13.22
CA SER A 96 8.01 -0.40 14.58
C SER A 96 7.49 0.71 15.51
N ALA A 97 7.31 0.44 16.80
CA ALA A 97 6.88 1.44 17.75
C ALA A 97 7.81 2.67 17.69
N GLY A 98 7.22 3.82 17.32
CA GLY A 98 7.88 5.11 17.26
C GLY A 98 8.90 5.32 16.14
N ASN A 99 9.10 4.36 15.22
CA ASN A 99 10.13 4.45 14.18
C ASN A 99 9.62 3.92 12.83
N PHE A 100 10.09 4.53 11.74
CA PHE A 100 9.88 4.01 10.40
C PHE A 100 11.05 4.28 9.46
N ALA A 101 11.15 3.48 8.42
CA ALA A 101 12.05 3.66 7.28
C ALA A 101 11.30 3.36 5.98
N ILE A 102 11.64 4.07 4.91
CA ILE A 102 11.12 3.85 3.57
C ILE A 102 12.29 3.57 2.64
N ALA A 103 12.21 2.48 1.90
CA ALA A 103 13.18 2.13 0.87
C ALA A 103 12.49 1.97 -0.48
N GLU A 104 13.21 2.35 -1.53
CA GLU A 104 12.85 2.06 -2.91
C GLU A 104 13.77 0.96 -3.43
N LEU A 105 13.20 0.01 -4.15
CA LEU A 105 13.93 -1.04 -4.83
C LEU A 105 13.65 -0.93 -6.32
N ILE A 106 14.71 -0.85 -7.12
CA ILE A 106 14.64 -0.89 -8.57
C ILE A 106 15.45 -2.11 -8.99
N ASN A 107 14.78 -3.12 -9.53
CA ASN A 107 15.37 -4.45 -9.76
C ASN A 107 15.96 -5.01 -8.45
N THR A 108 17.29 -5.11 -8.35
CA THR A 108 18.02 -5.62 -7.18
C THR A 108 18.61 -4.51 -6.30
N GLU A 109 18.56 -3.25 -6.74
CA GLU A 109 19.17 -2.14 -6.01
C GLU A 109 18.19 -1.53 -5.02
N MET A 110 18.52 -1.60 -3.72
CA MET A 110 17.75 -0.96 -2.66
C MET A 110 18.40 0.36 -2.20
N THR A 111 17.60 1.42 -2.20
CA THR A 111 17.96 2.75 -1.69
C THR A 111 17.02 3.17 -0.57
N LEU A 112 17.58 3.54 0.59
CA LEU A 112 16.81 4.16 1.67
C LEU A 112 16.46 5.60 1.26
N THR A 113 15.17 5.92 1.18
CA THR A 113 14.69 7.22 0.71
C THR A 113 14.11 8.10 1.83
N SER A 114 13.69 7.50 2.94
CA SER A 114 13.21 8.26 4.10
C SER A 114 13.36 7.46 5.39
N GLN A 115 13.48 8.18 6.50
CA GLN A 115 13.40 7.62 7.84
C GLN A 115 12.79 8.65 8.77
N GLY A 116 12.14 8.20 9.84
CA GLY A 116 11.55 9.10 10.80
C GLY A 116 11.21 8.44 12.13
N LYS A 117 10.92 9.30 13.09
CA LYS A 117 10.54 8.93 14.46
C LYS A 117 9.22 9.57 14.85
N GLY A 118 8.62 9.06 15.91
CA GLY A 118 7.38 9.58 16.48
C GLY A 118 6.13 9.10 15.76
N SER A 119 5.01 9.78 16.00
CA SER A 119 3.72 9.36 15.49
C SER A 119 3.49 9.80 14.06
N ASN A 120 3.22 8.86 13.15
CA ASN A 120 3.07 9.11 11.72
C ASN A 120 1.95 8.24 11.13
N PHE A 121 1.17 8.80 10.20
CA PHE A 121 0.34 8.02 9.29
C PHE A 121 1.01 8.04 7.91
N ILE A 122 1.21 6.86 7.31
CA ILE A 122 1.88 6.71 6.03
C ILE A 122 0.97 5.91 5.11
N ALA A 123 0.79 6.39 3.88
CA ALA A 123 0.00 5.72 2.84
C ALA A 123 0.82 5.57 1.55
N PHE A 124 0.93 4.34 1.07
CA PHE A 124 1.43 3.97 -0.25
C PHE A 124 0.28 3.57 -1.16
N GLY A 125 0.44 3.89 -2.44
CA GLY A 125 -0.53 3.61 -3.49
C GLY A 125 -0.53 4.69 -4.54
N ASN A 126 -1.46 4.59 -5.50
CA ASN A 126 -1.68 5.66 -6.46
C ASN A 126 -2.23 6.93 -5.76
N GLU A 127 -2.19 8.05 -6.46
CA GLU A 127 -2.55 9.35 -5.87
C GLU A 127 -3.97 9.37 -5.29
N PHE A 128 -4.95 8.85 -6.02
CA PHE A 128 -6.34 8.77 -5.56
C PHE A 128 -6.49 7.97 -4.27
N THR A 129 -5.92 6.76 -4.22
CA THR A 129 -6.02 5.88 -3.04
C THR A 129 -5.39 6.51 -1.80
N LYS A 130 -4.22 7.15 -1.95
CA LYS A 130 -3.57 7.91 -0.86
C LYS A 130 -4.45 9.07 -0.38
N GLN A 131 -5.04 9.84 -1.28
CA GLN A 131 -5.90 10.96 -0.90
C GLN A 131 -7.12 10.51 -0.11
N VAL A 132 -7.80 9.46 -0.58
CA VAL A 132 -8.96 8.88 0.11
C VAL A 132 -8.56 8.34 1.49
N ALA A 133 -7.46 7.60 1.58
CA ALA A 133 -6.99 7.03 2.85
C ALA A 133 -6.58 8.12 3.86
N ASN A 134 -5.80 9.12 3.43
CA ASN A 134 -5.39 10.24 4.28
C ASN A 134 -6.58 11.03 4.79
N LYS A 135 -7.56 11.32 3.93
CA LYS A 135 -8.79 12.00 4.34
C LYS A 135 -9.56 11.17 5.36
N CYS A 136 -9.78 9.89 5.08
CA CYS A 136 -10.47 8.98 5.99
C CYS A 136 -9.79 8.91 7.37
N PHE A 137 -8.46 8.76 7.39
CA PHE A 137 -7.71 8.75 8.64
C PHE A 137 -7.86 10.07 9.41
N LYS A 138 -7.65 11.21 8.74
CA LYS A 138 -7.74 12.54 9.36
C LYS A 138 -9.13 12.84 9.92
N ASP A 139 -10.18 12.46 9.20
CA ASP A 139 -11.57 12.72 9.62
C ASP A 139 -11.96 11.90 10.87
N ASN A 140 -11.25 10.80 11.17
CA ASN A 140 -11.57 9.90 12.29
C ASN A 140 -10.53 9.94 13.42
N TRP A 141 -9.32 10.47 13.19
CA TRP A 141 -8.27 10.55 14.20
C TRP A 141 -8.42 11.77 15.10
N THR A 142 -8.28 11.57 16.42
CA THR A 142 -8.34 12.65 17.41
C THR A 142 -7.13 12.63 18.33
N LYS A 143 -6.89 13.71 19.09
CA LYS A 143 -5.81 13.75 20.10
C LYS A 143 -5.96 12.71 21.21
N LYS A 144 -7.16 12.15 21.41
CA LYS A 144 -7.44 11.09 22.40
C LYS A 144 -7.30 9.68 21.84
N SER A 145 -7.12 9.55 20.52
CA SER A 145 -7.02 8.27 19.85
C SER A 145 -5.77 7.52 20.28
N ASN A 146 -5.90 6.21 20.46
CA ASN A 146 -4.83 5.30 20.84
C ASN A 146 -4.55 4.27 19.72
N LEU A 147 -3.68 3.28 19.99
CA LEU A 147 -3.31 2.26 19.01
C LEU A 147 -4.50 1.40 18.57
N GLN A 148 -5.44 1.06 19.47
CA GLN A 148 -6.64 0.30 19.11
C GLN A 148 -7.58 1.12 18.23
N ASP A 149 -7.64 2.44 18.43
CA ASP A 149 -8.37 3.33 17.52
C ASP A 149 -7.69 3.36 16.15
N ALA A 150 -6.35 3.35 16.10
CA ALA A 150 -5.62 3.26 14.84
C ALA A 150 -5.98 2.00 14.05
N VAL A 151 -6.06 0.83 14.71
CA VAL A 151 -6.50 -0.43 14.09
C VAL A 151 -7.89 -0.27 13.45
N LYS A 152 -8.86 0.23 14.21
CA LYS A 152 -10.24 0.43 13.72
C LYS A 152 -10.30 1.43 12.57
N ILE A 153 -9.56 2.53 12.67
CA ILE A 153 -9.52 3.57 11.63
C ILE A 153 -8.85 3.03 10.36
N LEU A 154 -7.79 2.22 10.47
CA LEU A 154 -7.16 1.59 9.30
C LEU A 154 -8.13 0.63 8.60
N ILE A 155 -8.88 -0.19 9.34
CA ILE A 155 -9.95 -1.04 8.78
C ILE A 155 -10.95 -0.18 8.00
N LEU A 156 -11.45 0.90 8.61
CA LEU A 156 -12.37 1.84 7.95
C LEU A 156 -11.74 2.48 6.70
N CYS A 157 -10.46 2.84 6.73
CA CYS A 157 -9.75 3.37 5.57
C CYS A 157 -9.72 2.37 4.42
N MET A 158 -9.32 1.11 4.70
CA MET A 158 -9.25 0.05 3.69
C MET A 158 -10.61 -0.16 3.01
N GLU A 159 -11.67 -0.32 3.81
CA GLU A 159 -13.03 -0.49 3.30
C GLU A 159 -13.50 0.74 2.49
N THR A 160 -13.18 1.94 2.96
CA THR A 160 -13.58 3.18 2.29
C THR A 160 -12.89 3.33 0.94
N VAL A 161 -11.61 2.96 0.83
CA VAL A 161 -10.89 3.01 -0.44
C VAL A 161 -11.41 1.93 -1.38
N ALA A 162 -11.61 0.70 -0.91
CA ALA A 162 -12.14 -0.41 -1.71
C ALA A 162 -13.54 -0.12 -2.28
N ARG A 163 -14.37 0.66 -1.57
CA ARG A 163 -15.68 1.14 -2.09
C ARG A 163 -15.57 2.20 -3.18
N LYS A 164 -14.41 2.85 -3.34
CA LYS A 164 -14.23 3.99 -4.24
C LYS A 164 -13.43 3.69 -5.50
N THR A 165 -12.81 2.52 -5.61
CA THR A 165 -12.05 2.13 -6.80
C THR A 165 -11.92 0.61 -6.91
N ALA A 166 -11.96 0.09 -8.14
CA ALA A 166 -11.67 -1.31 -8.43
C ALA A 166 -10.18 -1.65 -8.30
N SER A 167 -9.29 -0.66 -8.11
CA SER A 167 -7.85 -0.90 -7.99
C SER A 167 -7.41 -1.49 -6.66
N VAL A 168 -8.33 -1.60 -5.69
CA VAL A 168 -8.07 -2.06 -4.32
C VAL A 168 -9.02 -3.21 -3.99
N SER A 169 -8.49 -4.27 -3.40
CA SER A 169 -9.30 -5.42 -2.98
C SER A 169 -10.27 -5.05 -1.86
N LYS A 170 -11.41 -5.74 -1.79
CA LYS A 170 -12.27 -5.73 -0.60
C LYS A 170 -11.66 -6.52 0.57
N GLN A 171 -10.72 -7.43 0.27
CA GLN A 171 -9.97 -8.18 1.26
C GLN A 171 -8.65 -7.49 1.56
N PHE A 172 -8.26 -7.50 2.83
CA PHE A 172 -7.00 -6.91 3.26
C PHE A 172 -6.47 -7.66 4.46
N MET A 173 -5.15 -7.58 4.64
CA MET A 173 -4.49 -8.05 5.84
C MET A 173 -4.15 -6.87 6.74
N ILE A 174 -4.09 -7.14 8.04
CA ILE A 174 -3.67 -6.18 9.06
C ILE A 174 -2.66 -6.85 9.99
N VAL A 175 -1.55 -6.18 10.23
CA VAL A 175 -0.49 -6.61 11.14
C VAL A 175 -0.19 -5.50 12.14
N GLN A 176 0.20 -5.87 13.36
CA GLN A 176 0.51 -4.91 14.42
C GLN A 176 1.71 -5.37 15.23
N THR A 177 2.42 -4.41 15.80
CA THR A 177 3.57 -4.66 16.68
C THR A 177 3.58 -3.65 17.82
N ALA A 178 3.95 -4.08 19.01
CA ALA A 178 4.31 -3.21 20.13
C ALA A 178 5.82 -3.05 20.28
N SER A 179 6.62 -3.80 19.50
CA SER A 179 8.08 -3.78 19.56
C SER A 179 8.62 -2.44 19.03
N ASN A 180 9.65 -1.92 19.70
CA ASN A 180 10.44 -0.77 19.23
C ASN A 180 11.70 -1.22 18.47
N ALA A 181 11.65 -2.40 17.84
CA ALA A 181 12.75 -2.97 17.08
C ALA A 181 13.34 -1.97 16.08
N ASP A 182 14.66 -2.06 15.90
CA ASP A 182 15.39 -1.22 14.97
C ASP A 182 15.05 -1.59 13.52
N VAL A 183 14.27 -0.71 12.88
CA VAL A 183 13.83 -0.89 11.49
C VAL A 183 14.99 -0.94 10.51
N LEU A 184 16.12 -0.28 10.82
CA LEU A 184 17.27 -0.23 9.92
C LEU A 184 17.99 -1.58 9.83
N LYS A 185 17.99 -2.38 10.89
CA LYS A 185 18.54 -3.75 10.84
C LYS A 185 17.80 -4.65 9.86
N VAL A 186 16.49 -4.45 9.71
CA VAL A 186 15.69 -5.21 8.73
C VAL A 186 15.93 -4.69 7.32
N VAL A 187 16.07 -3.37 7.15
CA VAL A 187 16.45 -2.76 5.87
C VAL A 187 17.82 -3.28 5.39
N GLU A 188 18.82 -3.32 6.27
CA GLU A 188 20.16 -3.82 5.95
C GLU A 188 20.16 -5.30 5.55
N LYS A 189 19.38 -6.13 6.26
CA LYS A 189 19.21 -7.54 5.87
C LYS A 189 18.59 -7.67 4.48
N ASP A 190 17.52 -6.93 4.22
CA ASP A 190 16.85 -6.97 2.91
C ASP A 190 17.71 -6.40 1.78
N ARG A 191 18.69 -5.54 2.07
CA ARG A 191 19.64 -5.01 1.08
C ARG A 191 20.68 -6.06 0.66
N ASN A 192 20.95 -7.04 1.51
CA ASN A 192 21.96 -8.08 1.30
C ASN A 192 21.37 -9.41 0.78
N CYS A 193 20.07 -9.45 0.48
CA CYS A 193 19.37 -10.60 -0.11
C CYS A 193 19.03 -10.33 -1.58
#